data_AF-A0A5R9L1S3-F1
#
_entry.id   AF-A0A5R9L1S3-F1
#
_cell.length_a   1.000
_cell.length_b   1.000
_cell.length_c   1.000
_cell.angle_alpha   90.00
_cell.angle_beta   90.00
_cell.angle_gamma   90.00
#
_symmetry.space_group_name_H-M   'P 1'
#
loop_
_entity.id
_entity.type
_entity.pdbx_description
1 polymer ?
#
loop_
_entity_poly.entity_id
_entity_poly.type
_entity_poly.pdbx_seq_one_letter_code
_entity_poly.pdbx_strand_id
1 'polypeptide(L)'
;MYKCLNNVNPNVEEVRLWAYDEDVLFTEQDEDLILYDYRYVPILMELASDPTCPKDHYCLTILVAYGQSQLAGRVTGAINEIEKCIRQFNGPVSSTVKQWQQDFMEMSGLISRP
;
A
#
# COMPACT_ATOMS: atom_id res chain seq x y z
N MET A 1 -9.05 19.52 -14.97
CA MET A 1 -7.71 19.41 -15.58
C MET A 1 -6.84 18.84 -14.48
N TYR A 2 -6.36 17.62 -14.64
CA TYR A 2 -5.59 16.93 -13.60
C TYR A 2 -4.24 17.63 -13.35
N LYS A 3 -3.77 17.60 -12.11
CA LYS A 3 -2.46 18.11 -11.70
C LYS A 3 -1.48 16.94 -11.58
N CYS A 4 -0.58 16.83 -12.54
CA CYS A 4 0.51 15.85 -12.51
C CYS A 4 1.73 16.40 -11.76
N LEU A 5 2.19 15.70 -10.73
CA LEU A 5 3.36 16.09 -9.93
C LEU A 5 4.69 15.72 -10.59
N ASN A 6 4.69 14.77 -11.54
CA ASN A 6 5.88 14.15 -12.12
C ASN A 6 6.89 13.68 -11.05
N ASN A 7 6.37 13.08 -9.97
CA ASN A 7 7.15 12.64 -8.83
C ASN A 7 7.11 11.12 -8.69
N VAL A 8 8.23 10.46 -8.95
CA VAL A 8 8.38 8.99 -8.91
C VAL A 8 8.90 8.46 -7.57
N ASN A 9 9.11 9.34 -6.57
CA ASN A 9 9.52 8.95 -5.22
C ASN A 9 8.89 9.92 -4.20
N PRO A 10 7.55 9.94 -4.08
CA PRO A 10 6.85 10.84 -3.17
C PRO A 10 7.19 10.54 -1.71
N ASN A 11 7.22 11.57 -0.88
CA ASN A 11 7.24 11.38 0.57
C ASN A 11 5.83 11.11 1.12
N VAL A 12 5.73 10.73 2.40
CA VAL A 12 4.46 10.37 3.04
C VAL A 12 3.41 11.48 2.99
N GLU A 13 3.80 12.75 3.13
CA GLU A 13 2.86 13.87 3.05
C GLU A 13 2.38 14.11 1.62
N GLU A 14 3.24 13.88 0.61
CA GLU A 14 2.82 13.92 -0.80
C GLU A 14 1.84 12.79 -1.12
N VAL A 15 2.04 11.59 -0.54
CA VAL A 15 1.07 10.48 -0.64
C VAL A 15 -0.24 10.82 0.02
N ARG A 16 -0.22 11.46 1.19
CA ARG A 16 -1.46 11.92 1.84
C ARG A 16 -2.18 12.97 1.00
N LEU A 17 -1.48 13.97 0.47
CA LEU A 17 -2.08 14.98 -0.41
C LEU A 17 -2.70 14.37 -1.66
N TRP A 18 -1.97 13.46 -2.31
CA TRP A 18 -2.47 12.71 -3.45
C TRP A 18 -3.74 11.92 -3.11
N ALA A 19 -3.77 11.24 -1.97
CA ALA A 19 -4.92 10.42 -1.57
C ALA A 19 -6.20 11.23 -1.36
N TYR A 20 -6.06 12.47 -0.89
CA TYR A 20 -7.17 13.38 -0.59
C TYR A 20 -7.59 14.31 -1.74
N ASP A 21 -6.83 14.36 -2.82
CA ASP A 21 -7.13 15.20 -3.98
C ASP A 21 -7.29 14.32 -5.24
N GLU A 22 -8.54 14.05 -5.64
CA GLU A 22 -8.89 13.24 -6.82
C GLU A 22 -8.30 13.79 -8.13
N ASP A 23 -7.99 15.09 -8.19
CA ASP A 23 -7.41 15.71 -9.37
C ASP A 23 -5.87 15.62 -9.41
N VAL A 24 -5.22 15.14 -8.34
CA VAL A 24 -3.76 15.01 -8.26
C VAL A 24 -3.33 13.61 -8.67
N LEU A 25 -2.34 13.57 -9.57
CA LEU A 25 -1.63 12.36 -9.99
C LEU A 25 -0.12 12.54 -9.77
N PHE A 26 0.60 11.49 -9.38
CA PHE A 26 2.06 11.44 -9.38
C PHE A 26 2.60 11.44 -10.81
N THR A 27 2.02 10.63 -11.68
CA THR A 27 2.35 10.48 -13.10
C THR A 27 1.09 10.24 -13.94
N GLU A 28 1.19 10.48 -15.25
CA GLU A 28 0.07 10.26 -16.17
C GLU A 28 -0.18 8.77 -16.49
N GLN A 29 0.80 7.90 -16.21
CA GLN A 29 0.77 6.48 -16.49
C GLN A 29 1.37 5.69 -15.33
N ASP A 30 0.83 4.49 -15.12
CA ASP A 30 1.31 3.49 -14.15
C ASP A 30 1.62 4.07 -12.76
N GLU A 31 0.77 4.99 -12.32
CA GLU A 31 0.95 5.75 -11.08
C GLU A 31 1.07 4.84 -9.86
N ASP A 32 0.27 3.75 -9.82
CA ASP A 32 0.27 2.83 -8.70
C ASP A 32 1.64 2.19 -8.47
N LEU A 33 2.42 1.96 -9.54
CA LEU A 33 3.75 1.37 -9.45
C LEU A 33 4.73 2.23 -8.65
N ILE A 34 4.50 3.54 -8.55
CA ILE A 34 5.30 4.45 -7.70
C ILE A 34 5.20 4.06 -6.24
N LEU A 35 4.05 3.47 -5.84
CA LEU A 35 3.76 3.06 -4.49
C LEU A 35 4.03 1.57 -4.22
N TYR A 36 4.65 0.84 -5.17
CA TYR A 36 5.03 -0.58 -5.02
C TYR A 36 6.35 -0.74 -4.22
N ASP A 37 6.35 -0.21 -3.01
CA ASP A 37 7.50 -0.24 -2.09
C ASP A 37 6.99 -0.37 -0.65
N TYR A 38 7.67 -1.22 0.15
CA TYR A 38 7.30 -1.48 1.54
C TYR A 38 7.24 -0.21 2.40
N ARG A 39 7.99 0.85 2.02
CA ARG A 39 7.98 2.15 2.71
C ARG A 39 6.60 2.81 2.71
N TYR A 40 5.76 2.53 1.71
CA TYR A 40 4.41 3.11 1.61
C TYR A 40 3.32 2.25 2.25
N VAL A 41 3.63 1.01 2.64
CA VAL A 41 2.64 0.10 3.25
C VAL A 41 1.95 0.72 4.48
N PRO A 42 2.66 1.37 5.43
CA PRO A 42 1.99 2.00 6.57
C PRO A 42 0.99 3.09 6.18
N ILE A 43 1.37 4.03 5.30
CA ILE A 43 0.48 5.13 4.91
C ILE A 43 -0.68 4.63 4.04
N LEU A 44 -0.46 3.61 3.21
CA LEU A 44 -1.53 2.99 2.44
C LEU A 44 -2.54 2.28 3.34
N MET A 45 -2.11 1.62 4.42
CA MET A 45 -3.02 1.01 5.40
C MET A 45 -3.84 2.06 6.15
N GLU A 46 -3.22 3.20 6.52
CA GLU A 46 -3.90 4.35 7.12
C GLU A 46 -4.97 4.89 6.18
N LEU A 47 -4.61 5.22 4.94
CA LEU A 47 -5.51 5.82 3.96
C LEU A 47 -6.64 4.87 3.53
N ALA A 48 -6.35 3.58 3.36
CA ALA A 48 -7.36 2.56 3.05
C ALA A 48 -8.30 2.25 4.24
N SER A 49 -7.96 2.73 5.43
CA SER A 49 -8.79 2.58 6.63
C SER A 49 -9.59 3.84 6.97
N ASP A 50 -9.34 4.95 6.26
CA ASP A 50 -9.99 6.22 6.49
C ASP A 50 -11.22 6.38 5.58
N PRO A 51 -12.45 6.36 6.12
CA PRO A 51 -13.67 6.49 5.32
C PRO A 51 -13.86 7.88 4.69
N THR A 52 -13.02 8.86 5.05
CA THR A 52 -13.03 10.20 4.47
C THR A 52 -12.02 10.38 3.34
N CYS A 53 -11.13 9.40 3.14
CA CYS A 53 -10.16 9.39 2.04
C CYS A 53 -10.86 9.02 0.73
N PRO A 54 -10.90 9.90 -0.29
CA PRO A 54 -11.51 9.60 -1.58
C PRO A 54 -10.85 8.43 -2.31
N LYS A 55 -9.55 8.22 -2.09
CA LYS A 55 -8.76 7.12 -2.67
C LYS A 55 -8.61 5.92 -1.72
N ASP A 56 -9.46 5.76 -0.70
CA ASP A 56 -9.38 4.65 0.27
C ASP A 56 -9.34 3.28 -0.43
N HIS A 57 -10.27 3.03 -1.34
CA HIS A 57 -10.37 1.79 -2.09
C HIS A 57 -9.16 1.63 -3.02
N TYR A 58 -8.71 2.70 -3.66
CA TYR A 58 -7.55 2.64 -4.53
C TYR A 58 -6.27 2.28 -3.75
N CYS A 59 -6.06 2.89 -2.57
CA CYS A 59 -4.96 2.53 -1.66
C CYS A 59 -5.00 1.04 -1.28
N LEU A 60 -6.20 0.49 -1.02
CA LEU A 60 -6.36 -0.94 -0.75
C LEU A 60 -5.96 -1.79 -1.97
N THR A 61 -6.36 -1.41 -3.19
CA THR A 61 -5.99 -2.18 -4.40
C THR A 61 -4.48 -2.22 -4.61
N ILE A 62 -3.77 -1.12 -4.29
CA ILE A 62 -2.31 -1.05 -4.36
C ILE A 62 -1.67 -2.00 -3.32
N LEU A 63 -2.16 -2.01 -2.08
CA LEU A 63 -1.69 -2.95 -1.05
C LEU A 63 -1.86 -4.41 -1.47
N VAL A 64 -3.02 -4.75 -2.04
CA VAL A 64 -3.32 -6.10 -2.51
C VAL A 64 -2.39 -6.47 -3.67
N ALA A 65 -2.30 -5.64 -4.70
CA ALA A 65 -1.50 -5.92 -5.90
C ALA A 65 0.00 -6.00 -5.57
N TYR A 66 0.53 -5.04 -4.81
CA TYR A 66 1.91 -5.06 -4.36
C TYR A 66 2.20 -6.30 -3.51
N GLY A 67 1.39 -6.57 -2.48
CA GLY A 67 1.56 -7.74 -1.61
C GLY A 67 1.54 -9.05 -2.39
N GLN A 68 0.58 -9.22 -3.30
CA GLN A 68 0.47 -10.41 -4.16
C GLN A 68 1.69 -10.56 -5.07
N SER A 69 2.19 -9.47 -5.66
CA SER A 69 3.38 -9.52 -6.51
C SER A 69 4.62 -10.02 -5.75
N GLN A 70 4.80 -9.58 -4.49
CA GLN A 70 5.92 -10.02 -3.65
C GLN A 70 5.79 -11.48 -3.23
N LEU A 71 4.57 -11.92 -2.86
CA LEU A 71 4.28 -13.31 -2.50
C LEU A 71 4.48 -14.25 -3.69
N ALA A 72 3.93 -13.91 -4.86
CA ALA A 72 4.06 -14.71 -6.08
C ALA A 72 5.52 -14.81 -6.55
N GLY A 73 6.26 -13.69 -6.49
CA GLY A 73 7.69 -13.65 -6.78
C GLY A 73 8.57 -14.28 -5.70
N ARG A 74 8.00 -14.66 -4.56
CA ARG A 74 8.74 -15.16 -3.37
C ARG A 74 9.88 -14.23 -2.97
N VAL A 75 9.66 -12.92 -3.05
CA VAL A 75 10.66 -11.89 -2.74
C VAL A 75 10.79 -11.76 -1.22
N THR A 76 11.51 -12.70 -0.60
CA THR A 76 11.57 -12.86 0.87
C THR A 76 11.98 -11.59 1.62
N GLY A 77 12.89 -10.79 1.05
CA GLY A 77 13.27 -9.48 1.62
C GLY A 77 12.08 -8.53 1.74
N ALA A 78 11.34 -8.33 0.64
CA ALA A 78 10.17 -7.45 0.63
C ALA A 78 9.03 -8.01 1.50
N ILE A 79 8.80 -9.33 1.46
CA ILE A 79 7.80 -10.00 2.32
C ILE A 79 8.09 -9.70 3.79
N ASN A 80 9.34 -9.87 4.24
CA ASN A 80 9.73 -9.60 5.62
C ASN A 80 9.54 -8.13 6.02
N GLU A 81 9.84 -7.17 5.13
CA GLU A 81 9.59 -5.75 5.42
C GLU A 81 8.09 -5.44 5.51
N ILE A 82 7.26 -6.02 4.63
CA ILE A 82 5.80 -5.87 4.71
C ILE A 82 5.28 -6.47 6.02
N GLU A 83 5.75 -7.65 6.45
CA GLU A 83 5.37 -8.23 7.74
C GLU A 83 5.74 -7.32 8.91
N LYS A 84 6.92 -6.71 8.88
CA LYS A 84 7.33 -5.75 9.91
C LYS A 84 6.40 -4.54 9.94
N CYS A 85 6.06 -3.98 8.77
CA CYS A 85 5.10 -2.89 8.67
C CYS A 85 3.75 -3.27 9.28
N ILE A 86 3.21 -4.45 8.95
CA ILE A 86 1.94 -4.94 9.50
C ILE A 86 2.01 -5.06 11.04
N ARG A 87 3.07 -5.66 11.58
CA ARG A 87 3.22 -5.87 13.04
C ARG A 87 3.44 -4.59 13.83
N GLN A 88 4.05 -3.59 13.21
CA GLN A 88 4.37 -2.30 13.85
C GLN A 88 3.30 -1.25 13.65
N PHE A 89 2.34 -1.48 12.75
CA PHE A 89 1.26 -0.54 12.49
C PHE A 89 0.31 -0.46 13.67
N ASN A 90 0.21 0.73 14.28
CA ASN A 90 -0.65 1.01 15.43
C ASN A 90 -1.82 1.94 15.08
N GLY A 91 -2.03 2.22 13.79
CA GLY A 91 -3.13 3.07 13.32
C GLY A 91 -4.49 2.35 13.28
N PRO A 92 -5.58 3.07 13.01
CA PRO A 92 -6.88 2.46 12.77
C PRO A 92 -6.80 1.55 11.53
N VAL A 93 -7.47 0.39 11.61
CA VAL A 93 -7.53 -0.59 10.53
C VAL A 93 -8.99 -0.92 10.23
N SER A 94 -9.43 -0.67 9.00
CA SER A 94 -10.76 -1.08 8.53
C SER A 94 -10.87 -2.61 8.43
N SER A 95 -12.08 -3.15 8.36
CA SER A 95 -12.27 -4.60 8.23
C SER A 95 -11.59 -5.19 6.99
N THR A 96 -11.57 -4.44 5.89
CA THR A 96 -10.93 -4.84 4.62
C THR A 96 -9.41 -4.85 4.73
N VAL A 97 -8.79 -3.83 5.32
CA VAL A 97 -7.34 -3.81 5.56
C VAL A 97 -6.94 -4.90 6.55
N LYS A 98 -7.76 -5.15 7.57
CA LYS A 98 -7.51 -6.25 8.52
C LYS A 98 -7.55 -7.62 7.85
N GLN A 99 -8.49 -7.84 6.92
CA GLN A 99 -8.54 -9.07 6.14
C GLN A 99 -7.28 -9.22 5.27
N TRP A 100 -6.88 -8.16 4.56
CA TRP A 100 -5.64 -8.17 3.77
C TRP A 100 -4.41 -8.48 4.63
N GLN A 101 -4.28 -7.89 5.82
CA GLN A 101 -3.19 -8.19 6.75
C GLN A 101 -3.17 -9.68 7.13
N GLN A 102 -4.33 -10.28 7.43
CA GLN A 102 -4.44 -11.69 7.78
C GLN A 102 -4.05 -12.60 6.62
N ASP A 103 -4.61 -12.35 5.43
CA ASP A 103 -4.34 -13.13 4.22
C ASP A 103 -2.85 -13.07 3.84
N PHE A 104 -2.26 -11.87 3.91
CA PHE A 104 -0.85 -11.68 3.62
C PHE A 104 0.04 -12.47 4.59
N MET A 105 -0.24 -12.37 5.90
CA MET A 105 0.53 -13.06 6.94
C MET A 105 0.39 -14.58 6.88
N GLU A 106 -0.79 -15.10 6.51
CA GLU A 106 -0.98 -16.53 6.31
C GLU A 106 -0.14 -17.04 5.13
N MET A 107 -0.23 -16.36 3.99
CA MET A 107 0.50 -16.72 2.78
C MET A 107 2.02 -16.59 2.94
N SER A 108 2.50 -15.53 3.61
CA SER A 108 3.94 -15.37 3.88
C SER A 108 4.47 -16.48 4.79
N GLY A 109 3.66 -16.93 5.76
CA GLY A 109 3.96 -18.06 6.63
C GLY A 109 4.09 -19.38 5.89
N LEU A 110 3.26 -19.59 4.84
CA LEU A 110 3.36 -20.76 3.96
C LEU A 110 4.61 -20.73 3.09
N ILE A 111 5.00 -19.56 2.57
CA ILE A 111 6.22 -19.41 1.75
C ILE A 111 7.48 -19.64 2.59
N SER A 112 7.46 -19.27 3.86
CA SER A 112 8.60 -19.36 4.77
C SER A 112 8.82 -20.77 5.35
N ARG A 113 7.88 -21.70 5.15
CA ARG A 113 7.98 -23.09 5.60
C ARG A 113 8.38 -23.99 4.43
N PRO A 114 9.56 -24.64 4.48
CA PRO A 114 10.02 -25.54 3.42
C PRO A 114 9.18 -26.82 3.31
#